data_AF-A0A414BCC1-F1
#
_entry.id   AF-A0A414BCC1-F1
#
_cell.length_a   1.000
_cell.length_b   1.000
_cell.length_c   1.000
_cell.angle_alpha   90.00
_cell.angle_beta   90.00
_cell.angle_gamma   90.00
#
_symmetry.space_group_name_H-M   'P 1'
#
loop_
_entity.id
_entity.type
_entity.pdbx_description
1 polymer ?
#
loop_
_entity_poly.entity_id
_entity_poly.type
_entity_poly.pdbx_seq_one_letter_code
_entity_poly.pdbx_strand_id
1 'polypeptide(L)'
;MATNNQNQKSEEPEPFLMPSPKQEKDVITIMGVQGLSHNDFSTLELKIMLQLIKISQKLIDYNIRLRINRETFIFTPEQRAAGHIDLCIKLSEFDLADTRHASQLRNALLQMAKHPLKLAYKLGDHTFYTQFDHLFECKVCQYQGRWWVKLRYDLHVFRFFFSFDKGACHIDLNVVRQCRGASSIKLYLMMNCWGAKAIPW
;
A
#
# COMPACT_ATOMS: atom_id res chain seq x y z
N MET A 1 -75.70 15.97 -12.30
CA MET A 1 -74.60 15.74 -13.27
C MET A 1 -73.63 16.89 -13.17
N ALA A 2 -72.46 16.65 -12.57
CA ALA A 2 -71.18 17.32 -12.80
C ALA A 2 -70.23 16.83 -11.70
N THR A 3 -69.28 16.01 -12.12
CA THR A 3 -68.21 15.34 -11.37
C THR A 3 -67.23 16.33 -10.75
N ASN A 4 -66.77 16.07 -9.52
CA ASN A 4 -65.59 16.73 -8.99
C ASN A 4 -64.55 15.71 -8.53
N ASN A 5 -63.34 15.92 -9.04
CA ASN A 5 -62.14 15.13 -8.89
C ASN A 5 -61.62 15.14 -7.45
N GLN A 6 -61.05 14.02 -7.02
CA GLN A 6 -59.75 13.98 -6.34
C GLN A 6 -59.27 12.52 -6.26
N ASN A 7 -58.61 12.05 -7.32
CA ASN A 7 -57.69 10.94 -7.23
C ASN A 7 -56.40 11.46 -6.59
N GLN A 8 -56.23 11.24 -5.29
CA GLN A 8 -54.93 11.29 -4.63
C GLN A 8 -54.10 10.14 -5.20
N LYS A 9 -53.25 10.44 -6.18
CA LYS A 9 -52.21 9.53 -6.64
C LYS A 9 -51.08 9.63 -5.61
N SER A 10 -50.98 8.62 -4.75
CA SER A 10 -49.84 8.44 -3.86
C SER A 10 -48.58 8.29 -4.73
N GLU A 11 -47.70 9.29 -4.67
CA GLU A 11 -46.33 9.17 -5.17
C GLU A 11 -45.62 8.15 -4.28
N GLU A 12 -45.44 6.93 -4.80
CA GLU A 12 -44.49 5.98 -4.22
C GLU A 12 -43.10 6.63 -4.23
N PRO A 13 -42.38 6.68 -3.09
CA PRO A 13 -41.01 7.17 -3.08
C PRO A 13 -40.18 6.26 -3.97
N GLU A 14 -39.40 6.85 -4.88
CA GLU A 14 -38.49 6.10 -5.74
C GLU A 14 -37.66 5.12 -4.89
N PRO A 15 -37.52 3.85 -5.31
CA PRO A 15 -36.75 2.89 -4.58
C PRO A 15 -35.31 3.39 -4.46
N PHE A 16 -34.82 3.50 -3.22
CA PHE A 16 -33.40 3.74 -2.94
C PHE A 16 -32.56 2.80 -3.80
N LEU A 17 -31.80 3.38 -4.74
CA LEU A 17 -30.83 2.66 -5.56
C LEU A 17 -29.95 1.82 -4.63
N MET A 18 -30.14 0.49 -4.68
CA MET A 18 -29.29 -0.44 -3.98
C MET A 18 -27.83 -0.17 -4.38
N PRO A 19 -26.87 -0.21 -3.44
CA PRO A 19 -25.47 -0.06 -3.80
C PRO A 19 -25.12 -1.10 -4.87
N SER A 20 -24.47 -0.61 -5.92
CA SER A 20 -23.80 -1.37 -7.00
C SER A 20 -23.20 -2.69 -6.47
N PRO A 21 -23.19 -3.78 -7.27
CA PRO A 21 -22.68 -5.07 -6.86
C PRO A 21 -21.34 -4.89 -6.14
N LYS A 22 -21.24 -5.46 -4.92
CA LYS A 22 -20.06 -5.35 -4.04
C LYS A 22 -18.80 -5.55 -4.87
N GLN A 23 -18.12 -4.46 -5.22
CA GLN A 23 -16.80 -4.55 -5.83
C GLN A 23 -15.95 -5.40 -4.90
N GLU A 24 -15.30 -6.42 -5.47
CA GLU A 24 -14.37 -7.25 -4.71
C GLU A 24 -13.33 -6.33 -4.07
N LYS A 25 -13.20 -6.42 -2.74
CA LYS A 25 -12.30 -5.54 -2.00
C LYS A 25 -10.87 -5.90 -2.35
N ASP A 26 -10.06 -4.90 -2.72
CA ASP A 26 -8.65 -5.08 -3.02
C ASP A 26 -7.82 -4.79 -1.76
N VAL A 27 -7.80 -5.75 -0.83
CA VAL A 27 -7.27 -5.54 0.53
C VAL A 27 -5.80 -5.94 0.65
N ILE A 28 -5.02 -5.09 1.30
CA ILE A 28 -3.62 -5.38 1.67
C ILE A 28 -3.37 -5.18 3.15
N THR A 29 -2.35 -5.86 3.68
CA THR A 29 -1.85 -5.66 5.06
C THR A 29 -0.74 -4.60 5.10
N ILE A 30 -0.95 -3.50 5.81
CA ILE A 30 0.06 -2.45 6.04
C ILE A 30 0.67 -2.64 7.41
N MET A 31 2.00 -2.61 7.48
CA MET A 31 2.74 -2.67 8.74
C MET A 31 3.00 -1.26 9.26
N GLY A 32 2.80 -1.05 10.56
CA GLY A 32 2.87 0.28 11.18
C GLY A 32 4.27 0.94 11.15
N VAL A 33 5.27 0.23 10.65
CA VAL A 33 6.68 0.65 10.54
C VAL A 33 6.99 1.39 9.25
N GLN A 34 6.16 1.21 8.20
CA GLN A 34 6.42 1.62 6.82
C GLN A 34 6.50 3.14 6.57
N GLY A 35 6.20 3.95 7.58
CA GLY A 35 6.42 5.40 7.54
C GLY A 35 5.59 6.15 6.48
N LEU A 36 4.53 5.54 5.95
CA LEU A 36 3.74 6.08 4.83
C LEU A 36 3.10 7.45 5.14
N SER A 37 2.74 7.68 6.41
CA SER A 37 2.20 8.97 6.86
C SER A 37 3.26 9.96 7.34
N HIS A 38 4.48 9.48 7.67
CA HIS A 38 5.55 10.30 8.23
C HIS A 38 6.47 10.89 7.17
N ASN A 39 6.76 10.13 6.12
CA ASN A 39 7.65 10.56 5.04
C ASN A 39 6.89 11.39 4.00
N ASP A 40 7.64 12.24 3.29
CA ASP A 40 7.06 13.17 2.30
C ASP A 40 6.92 12.49 0.93
N PHE A 41 5.87 11.68 0.80
CA PHE A 41 5.48 11.08 -0.48
C PHE A 41 4.36 11.87 -1.14
N SER A 42 4.50 12.08 -2.44
CA SER A 42 3.42 12.55 -3.31
C SER A 42 2.28 11.53 -3.42
N THR A 43 1.14 11.97 -3.95
CA THR A 43 -0.03 11.09 -4.17
C THR A 43 0.33 9.88 -5.04
N LEU A 44 1.14 10.08 -6.09
CA LEU A 44 1.55 9.02 -6.99
C LEU A 44 2.49 8.03 -6.28
N GLU A 45 3.48 8.53 -5.55
CA GLU A 45 4.44 7.69 -4.83
C GLU A 45 3.75 6.85 -3.74
N LEU A 46 2.76 7.41 -3.04
CA LEU A 46 1.95 6.62 -2.09
C LEU A 46 1.20 5.49 -2.79
N LYS A 47 0.56 5.77 -3.94
CA LYS A 47 -0.14 4.74 -4.72
C LYS A 47 0.83 3.65 -5.22
N ILE A 48 2.00 4.05 -5.69
CA ILE A 48 3.07 3.11 -6.09
C ILE A 48 3.52 2.27 -4.90
N MET A 49 3.81 2.90 -3.76
CA MET A 49 4.28 2.22 -2.56
C MET A 49 3.27 1.17 -2.08
N LEU A 50 1.98 1.49 -2.09
CA LEU A 50 0.92 0.55 -1.69
C LEU A 50 0.84 -0.64 -2.66
N GLN A 51 1.05 -0.44 -3.96
CA GLN A 51 1.15 -1.54 -4.92
C GLN A 51 2.42 -2.37 -4.72
N LEU A 52 3.56 -1.75 -4.43
CA LEU A 52 4.79 -2.49 -4.09
C LEU A 52 4.60 -3.34 -2.84
N ILE A 53 3.91 -2.82 -1.83
CA ILE A 53 3.58 -3.55 -0.62
C ILE A 53 2.69 -4.75 -1.00
N LYS A 54 1.62 -4.55 -1.78
CA LYS A 54 0.75 -5.63 -2.29
C LYS A 54 1.55 -6.75 -2.95
N ILE A 55 2.40 -6.40 -3.91
CA ILE A 55 3.23 -7.35 -4.67
C ILE A 55 4.17 -8.10 -3.71
N SER A 56 4.79 -7.37 -2.76
CA SER A 56 5.72 -7.93 -1.80
C SER A 56 5.06 -8.90 -0.81
N GLN A 57 3.76 -8.78 -0.51
CA GLN A 57 3.09 -9.67 0.46
C GLN A 57 3.18 -11.14 0.06
N LYS A 58 3.19 -11.44 -1.24
CA LYS A 58 3.39 -12.82 -1.72
C LYS A 58 4.77 -13.37 -1.34
N LEU A 59 5.80 -12.52 -1.33
CA LEU A 59 7.16 -12.88 -0.95
C LEU A 59 7.31 -13.08 0.57
N ILE A 60 6.57 -12.31 1.35
CA ILE A 60 6.71 -12.28 2.82
C ILE A 60 5.52 -12.90 3.55
N ASP A 61 4.67 -13.65 2.85
CA ASP A 61 3.41 -14.17 3.37
C ASP A 61 3.61 -15.00 4.66
N TYR A 62 4.69 -15.77 4.74
CA TYR A 62 5.05 -16.49 5.96
C TYR A 62 5.36 -15.56 7.14
N ASN A 63 6.14 -14.50 6.91
CA ASN A 63 6.45 -13.49 7.93
C ASN A 63 5.19 -12.72 8.37
N ILE A 64 4.26 -12.46 7.45
CA ILE A 64 2.96 -11.84 7.76
C ILE A 64 2.12 -12.74 8.65
N ARG A 65 1.96 -14.02 8.27
CA ARG A 65 1.15 -15.00 9.02
C ARG A 65 1.65 -15.20 10.44
N LEU A 66 2.97 -15.22 10.64
CA LEU A 66 3.60 -15.38 11.95
C LEU A 66 3.81 -14.07 12.70
N ARG A 67 3.43 -12.92 12.12
CA ARG A 67 3.56 -11.59 12.74
C ARG A 67 4.99 -11.31 13.24
N ILE A 68 5.96 -11.62 12.39
CA ILE A 68 7.38 -11.60 12.75
C ILE A 68 7.91 -10.16 12.91
N ASN A 69 8.70 -9.94 13.96
CA ASN A 69 9.36 -8.67 14.23
C ASN A 69 10.67 -8.54 13.42
N ARG A 70 11.30 -7.37 13.43
CA ARG A 70 12.51 -7.13 12.62
C ARG A 70 13.70 -8.03 12.99
N GLU A 71 13.82 -8.45 14.25
CA GLU A 71 14.99 -9.20 14.75
C GLU A 71 14.90 -10.67 14.36
N THR A 72 13.68 -11.21 14.31
CA THR A 72 13.42 -12.61 13.95
C THR A 72 12.93 -12.76 12.51
N PHE A 73 13.03 -11.71 11.69
CA PHE A 73 12.59 -11.72 10.29
C PHE A 73 13.25 -12.85 9.50
N ILE A 74 12.42 -13.65 8.82
CA ILE A 74 12.86 -14.89 8.20
C ILE A 74 13.15 -14.64 6.72
N PHE A 75 14.41 -14.88 6.35
CA PHE A 75 14.90 -14.86 4.98
C PHE A 75 15.30 -16.26 4.51
N THR A 76 15.09 -16.54 3.23
CA THR A 76 15.55 -17.81 2.64
C THR A 76 17.09 -17.89 2.68
N PRO A 77 17.69 -19.09 2.65
CA PRO A 77 19.14 -19.24 2.58
C PRO A 77 19.77 -18.45 1.41
N GLU A 78 19.11 -18.43 0.26
CA GLU A 78 19.57 -17.74 -0.95
C GLU A 78 19.56 -16.22 -0.76
N GLN A 79 18.50 -15.69 -0.15
CA GLN A 79 18.41 -14.26 0.19
C GLN A 79 19.50 -13.86 1.17
N ARG A 80 19.74 -14.68 2.20
CA ARG A 80 20.81 -14.46 3.18
C ARG A 80 22.19 -14.48 2.55
N ALA A 81 22.46 -15.44 1.65
CA ALA A 81 23.71 -15.53 0.93
C ALA A 81 23.92 -14.33 -0.02
N ALA A 82 22.85 -13.86 -0.67
CA ALA A 82 22.89 -12.70 -1.55
C ALA A 82 23.01 -11.36 -0.81
N GLY A 83 22.52 -11.29 0.44
CA GLY A 83 22.45 -10.04 1.21
C GLY A 83 21.39 -9.05 0.71
N HIS A 84 20.52 -9.46 -0.22
CA HIS A 84 19.46 -8.61 -0.77
C HIS A 84 18.29 -9.43 -1.32
N ILE A 85 17.18 -8.73 -1.57
CA ILE A 85 16.00 -9.22 -2.28
C ILE A 85 15.82 -8.42 -3.57
N ASP A 86 15.71 -9.12 -4.69
CA ASP A 86 15.41 -8.53 -5.99
C ASP A 86 13.94 -8.78 -6.36
N LEU A 87 13.18 -7.71 -6.59
CA LEU A 87 11.80 -7.75 -7.05
C LEU A 87 11.72 -7.23 -8.49
N CYS A 88 11.42 -8.13 -9.44
CA CYS A 88 11.30 -7.82 -10.87
C CYS A 88 9.82 -7.73 -11.26
N ILE A 89 9.38 -6.54 -11.69
CA ILE A 89 7.96 -6.24 -11.91
C ILE A 89 7.79 -5.63 -13.31
N LYS A 90 6.77 -6.06 -14.06
CA LYS A 90 6.36 -5.35 -15.29
C LYS A 90 5.68 -4.04 -14.90
N LEU A 91 5.97 -2.94 -15.60
CA LEU A 91 5.28 -1.66 -15.30
C LEU A 91 3.75 -1.77 -15.42
N SER A 92 3.24 -2.68 -16.24
CA SER A 92 1.80 -2.94 -16.38
C SER A 92 1.16 -3.57 -15.13
N GLU A 93 1.93 -4.18 -14.22
CA GLU A 93 1.40 -4.82 -13.00
C GLU A 93 1.07 -3.84 -11.88
N PHE A 94 1.50 -2.57 -12.00
CA PHE A 94 1.16 -1.55 -11.01
C PHE A 94 -0.31 -1.10 -11.06
N ASP A 95 -1.05 -1.50 -12.11
CA ASP A 95 -2.50 -1.25 -12.26
C ASP A 95 -2.94 0.18 -11.90
N LEU A 96 -2.18 1.16 -12.42
CA LEU A 96 -2.47 2.58 -12.31
C LEU A 96 -3.19 3.01 -13.61
N ALA A 97 -4.44 3.47 -13.49
CA ALA A 97 -5.49 3.47 -14.51
C ALA A 97 -5.29 4.31 -15.82
N ASP A 98 -4.09 4.68 -16.25
CA ASP A 98 -3.87 5.43 -17.52
C ASP A 98 -2.52 5.08 -18.18
N THR A 99 -2.44 5.06 -19.51
CA THR A 99 -1.23 4.68 -20.27
C THR A 99 -0.14 5.76 -20.25
N ARG A 100 -0.52 7.01 -19.95
CA ARG A 100 0.42 8.11 -19.64
C ARG A 100 1.23 7.87 -18.35
N HIS A 101 0.84 6.87 -17.55
CA HIS A 101 1.55 6.51 -16.33
C HIS A 101 2.87 5.80 -16.56
N ALA A 102 3.14 5.12 -17.68
CA ALA A 102 4.34 4.26 -17.74
C ALA A 102 5.66 5.05 -17.56
N SER A 103 5.78 6.22 -18.20
CA SER A 103 6.94 7.11 -18.02
C SER A 103 6.93 7.81 -16.66
N GLN A 104 5.77 8.26 -16.18
CA GLN A 104 5.62 8.89 -14.86
C GLN A 104 5.91 7.92 -13.72
N LEU A 105 5.41 6.69 -13.79
CA LEU A 105 5.66 5.57 -12.89
C LEU A 105 7.15 5.24 -12.87
N ARG A 106 7.77 5.11 -14.04
CA ARG A 106 9.21 4.88 -14.15
C ARG A 106 9.99 6.01 -13.46
N ASN A 107 9.66 7.26 -13.76
CA ASN A 107 10.33 8.41 -13.18
C ASN A 107 10.11 8.47 -11.66
N ALA A 108 8.88 8.23 -11.18
CA ALA A 108 8.56 8.17 -9.76
C ALA A 108 9.34 7.06 -9.05
N LEU A 109 9.42 5.85 -9.61
CA LEU A 109 10.22 4.75 -9.05
C LEU A 109 11.71 5.12 -8.96
N LEU A 110 12.25 5.78 -9.99
CA LEU A 110 13.64 6.27 -9.98
C LEU A 110 13.86 7.40 -8.96
N GLN A 111 12.86 8.23 -8.69
CA GLN A 111 12.93 9.27 -7.65
C GLN A 111 12.81 8.66 -6.26
N MET A 112 11.86 7.75 -6.04
CA MET A 112 11.68 7.04 -4.77
C MET A 112 12.95 6.29 -4.36
N ALA A 113 13.70 5.73 -5.31
CA ALA A 113 14.98 5.06 -5.07
C ALA A 113 16.12 6.00 -4.60
N LYS A 114 15.92 7.32 -4.67
CA LYS A 114 16.88 8.34 -4.21
C LYS A 114 16.44 9.03 -2.92
N HIS A 115 15.21 8.76 -2.45
CA HIS A 115 14.66 9.46 -1.30
C HIS A 115 15.01 8.74 0.00
N PRO A 116 15.59 9.45 0.98
CA PRO A 116 15.81 8.89 2.30
C PRO A 116 14.47 8.59 2.97
N LEU A 117 14.49 7.56 3.81
CA LEU A 117 13.31 7.05 4.48
C LEU A 117 13.56 6.92 5.97
N LYS A 118 12.65 7.46 6.76
CA LYS A 118 12.67 7.28 8.22
C LYS A 118 11.60 6.26 8.61
N LEU A 119 12.05 5.14 9.17
CA LEU A 119 11.20 4.03 9.60
C LEU A 119 11.12 3.98 11.11
N ALA A 120 9.89 3.84 11.61
CA ALA A 120 9.62 3.74 13.03
C ALA A 120 9.60 2.28 13.46
N TYR A 121 10.13 1.98 14.65
CA TYR A 121 10.03 0.65 15.26
C TYR A 121 9.76 0.79 16.75
N LYS A 122 9.27 -0.29 17.39
CA LYS A 122 9.14 -0.34 18.85
C LYS A 122 10.22 -1.21 19.46
N LEU A 123 10.65 -0.79 20.65
CA LEU A 123 11.45 -1.58 21.56
C LEU A 123 10.90 -1.33 22.97
N GLY A 124 10.25 -2.35 23.53
CA GLY A 124 9.37 -2.18 24.70
C GLY A 124 8.26 -1.17 24.40
N ASP A 125 8.06 -0.23 25.33
CA ASP A 125 7.03 0.82 25.22
C ASP A 125 7.47 2.05 24.41
N HIS A 126 8.73 2.10 23.98
CA HIS A 126 9.27 3.26 23.28
C HIS A 126 9.23 3.06 21.75
N THR A 127 8.93 4.15 21.04
CA THR A 127 9.05 4.22 19.58
C THR A 127 10.36 4.91 19.22
N PHE A 128 11.16 4.23 18.42
CA PHE A 128 12.41 4.75 17.87
C PHE A 128 12.28 4.93 16.35
N TYR A 129 13.24 5.63 15.76
CA TYR A 129 13.29 5.86 14.33
C TYR A 129 14.69 5.61 13.81
N THR A 130 14.79 4.84 12.73
CA THR A 130 16.02 4.64 11.96
C THR A 130 15.88 5.33 10.61
N GLN A 131 16.92 6.05 10.20
CA GLN A 131 17.01 6.65 8.88
C GLN A 131 17.77 5.72 7.94
N PHE A 132 17.26 5.60 6.72
CA PHE A 132 17.85 4.86 5.61
C PHE A 132 18.02 5.79 4.42
N ASP A 133 19.09 5.61 3.65
CA ASP A 133 19.38 6.46 2.49
C ASP A 133 18.35 6.29 1.38
N HIS A 134 17.78 5.09 1.26
CA HIS A 134 16.69 4.77 0.35
C HIS A 134 16.02 3.44 0.76
N LEU A 135 14.80 3.19 0.28
CA LEU A 135 14.09 1.93 0.52
C LEU A 135 14.63 0.77 -0.35
N PHE A 136 14.94 1.08 -1.60
CA PHE A 136 15.40 0.14 -2.61
C PHE A 136 16.26 0.85 -3.65
N GLU A 137 17.17 0.13 -4.28
CA GLU A 137 17.74 0.56 -5.55
C GLU A 137 16.75 0.24 -6.69
N CYS A 138 16.76 1.06 -7.74
CA CYS A 138 15.86 0.88 -8.88
C CYS A 138 16.64 0.83 -10.19
N LYS A 139 16.43 -0.23 -10.97
CA LYS A 139 16.92 -0.36 -12.34
C LYS A 139 15.75 -0.60 -13.27
N VAL A 140 15.69 0.15 -14.35
CA VAL A 140 14.65 0.02 -15.37
C VAL A 140 15.26 -0.61 -16.61
N CYS A 141 14.58 -1.61 -17.16
CA CYS A 141 15.02 -2.26 -18.38
C CYS A 141 13.83 -2.50 -19.32
N GLN A 142 14.14 -2.68 -20.60
CA GLN A 142 13.18 -3.07 -21.61
C GLN A 142 13.51 -4.48 -22.08
N TYR A 143 12.52 -5.37 -22.07
CA TYR A 143 12.65 -6.75 -22.52
C TYR A 143 11.46 -7.11 -23.40
N GLN A 144 11.73 -7.56 -24.63
CA GLN A 144 10.71 -7.89 -25.64
C GLN A 144 9.67 -6.75 -25.84
N GLY A 145 10.14 -5.50 -25.91
CA GLY A 145 9.29 -4.32 -26.08
C GLY A 145 8.50 -3.91 -24.83
N ARG A 146 8.55 -4.68 -23.74
CA ARG A 146 7.86 -4.38 -22.48
C ARG A 146 8.83 -3.77 -21.47
N TRP A 147 8.32 -2.83 -20.69
CA TRP A 147 9.10 -2.18 -19.62
C TRP A 147 9.00 -2.96 -18.31
N TRP A 148 10.16 -3.14 -17.69
CA TRP A 148 10.33 -3.80 -16.42
C TRP A 148 11.10 -2.91 -15.46
N VAL A 149 10.85 -3.10 -14.17
CA VAL A 149 11.65 -2.52 -13.10
C VAL A 149 12.18 -3.64 -12.23
N LYS A 150 13.47 -3.55 -11.88
CA LYS A 150 14.12 -4.36 -10.87
C LYS A 150 14.37 -3.49 -9.66
N LEU A 151 13.72 -3.84 -8.55
CA LEU A 151 13.89 -3.18 -7.26
C LEU A 151 14.73 -4.07 -6.35
N ARG A 152 15.85 -3.55 -5.87
CA ARG A 152 16.75 -4.28 -4.98
C ARG A 152 16.65 -3.72 -3.57
N TYR A 153 16.31 -4.58 -2.63
CA TYR A 153 16.21 -4.24 -1.22
C TYR A 153 17.36 -4.90 -0.46
N ASP A 154 18.13 -4.10 0.28
CA ASP A 154 19.02 -4.63 1.30
C ASP A 154 18.20 -5.31 2.40
N LEU A 155 18.68 -6.46 2.93
CA LEU A 155 17.92 -7.23 3.93
C LEU A 155 17.66 -6.42 5.21
N HIS A 156 18.58 -5.53 5.59
CA HIS A 156 18.44 -4.70 6.77
C HIS A 156 17.30 -3.70 6.61
N VAL A 157 17.22 -3.00 5.48
CA VAL A 157 16.10 -2.09 5.19
C VAL A 157 14.79 -2.89 5.09
N PHE A 158 14.83 -4.04 4.41
CA PHE A 158 13.65 -4.86 4.13
C PHE A 158 12.99 -5.39 5.40
N ARG A 159 13.77 -5.97 6.34
CA ARG A 159 13.21 -6.46 7.61
C ARG A 159 12.62 -5.34 8.45
N PHE A 160 13.20 -4.13 8.42
CA PHE A 160 12.60 -2.98 9.11
C PHE A 160 11.27 -2.61 8.47
N PHE A 161 11.24 -2.47 7.14
CA PHE A 161 10.05 -2.01 6.42
C PHE A 161 8.87 -2.98 6.48
N PHE A 162 9.13 -4.29 6.55
CA PHE A 162 8.08 -5.32 6.56
C PHE A 162 7.86 -5.97 7.93
N SER A 163 8.43 -5.43 9.02
CA SER A 163 8.27 -5.97 10.38
C SER A 163 6.93 -5.63 11.04
N PHE A 164 6.53 -6.47 12.00
CA PHE A 164 5.36 -6.26 12.85
C PHE A 164 5.63 -5.42 14.11
N ASP A 165 6.78 -4.75 14.21
CA ASP A 165 7.18 -4.02 15.43
C ASP A 165 6.15 -2.97 15.88
N LYS A 166 5.35 -2.45 14.94
CA LYS A 166 4.28 -1.47 15.22
C LYS A 166 2.87 -1.99 14.93
N GLY A 167 2.71 -3.32 14.84
CA GLY A 167 1.47 -3.98 14.44
C GLY A 167 1.17 -3.81 12.94
N ALA A 168 -0.03 -4.24 12.55
CA ALA A 168 -0.49 -4.15 11.18
C ALA A 168 -1.99 -3.79 11.11
N CYS A 169 -2.42 -3.26 9.97
CA CYS A 169 -3.82 -2.99 9.65
C CYS A 169 -4.16 -3.41 8.21
N HIS A 170 -5.44 -3.49 7.90
CA HIS A 170 -5.91 -3.83 6.55
C HIS A 170 -6.40 -2.57 5.83
N ILE A 171 -5.97 -2.40 4.58
CA ILE A 171 -6.27 -1.24 3.75
C ILE A 171 -6.90 -1.71 2.45
N ASP A 172 -8.03 -1.09 2.07
CA ASP A 172 -8.68 -1.34 0.78
C ASP A 172 -8.15 -0.37 -0.27
N LEU A 173 -7.46 -0.92 -1.28
CA LEU A 173 -6.87 -0.13 -2.37
C LEU A 173 -7.93 0.51 -3.27
N ASN A 174 -9.16 0.01 -3.29
CA ASN A 174 -10.26 0.66 -4.01
C ASN A 174 -10.57 2.04 -3.41
N VAL A 175 -10.47 2.19 -2.09
CA VAL A 175 -10.63 3.49 -1.41
C VAL A 175 -9.46 4.42 -1.75
N VAL A 176 -8.23 3.88 -1.73
CA VAL A 176 -7.02 4.64 -2.09
C VAL A 176 -7.07 5.17 -3.52
N ARG A 177 -7.59 4.37 -4.47
CA ARG A 177 -7.78 4.79 -5.87
C ARG A 177 -8.66 6.02 -5.97
N GLN A 178 -9.70 6.13 -5.13
CA GLN A 178 -10.62 7.27 -5.07
C GLN A 178 -10.02 8.51 -4.38
N CYS A 179 -8.97 8.36 -3.57
CA CYS A 179 -8.28 9.49 -2.96
C CYS A 179 -7.57 10.35 -4.04
N ARG A 180 -7.86 11.67 -4.01
CA ARG A 180 -7.31 12.67 -4.94
C ARG A 180 -5.99 13.32 -4.48
N GLY A 181 -5.59 13.15 -3.23
CA GLY A 181 -4.40 13.81 -2.68
C GLY A 181 -3.65 12.95 -1.67
N ALA A 182 -2.38 13.27 -1.45
CA ALA A 182 -1.54 12.58 -0.48
C ALA A 182 -2.13 12.64 0.93
N SER A 183 -2.66 13.80 1.34
CA SER A 183 -3.27 13.98 2.67
C SER A 183 -4.47 13.06 2.90
N SER A 184 -5.34 12.84 1.90
CA SER A 184 -6.49 11.95 2.05
C SER A 184 -6.07 10.48 2.13
N ILE A 185 -5.03 10.08 1.38
CA ILE A 185 -4.43 8.75 1.51
C ILE A 185 -3.83 8.59 2.92
N LYS A 186 -2.98 9.52 3.35
CA LYS A 186 -2.31 9.46 4.67
C LYS A 186 -3.33 9.42 5.82
N LEU A 187 -4.40 10.22 5.73
CA LEU A 187 -5.48 10.21 6.73
C LEU A 187 -6.22 8.87 6.75
N TYR A 188 -6.55 8.31 5.59
CA TYR A 188 -7.17 6.98 5.49
C TYR A 188 -6.29 5.90 6.12
N LEU A 189 -4.99 5.90 5.82
CA LEU A 189 -4.03 4.97 6.45
C LEU A 189 -4.00 5.15 7.97
N MET A 190 -3.91 6.38 8.47
CA MET A 190 -3.86 6.67 9.91
C MET A 190 -5.12 6.21 10.65
N MET A 191 -6.31 6.43 10.08
CA MET A 191 -7.57 6.01 10.70
C MET A 191 -7.65 4.48 10.85
N ASN A 192 -7.22 3.73 9.84
CA ASN A 192 -7.20 2.27 9.91
C ASN A 192 -6.12 1.74 10.86
N CYS A 193 -4.96 2.41 10.93
CA CYS A 193 -3.92 2.08 11.92
C CYS A 193 -4.34 2.40 13.36
N TRP A 194 -5.16 3.44 13.58
CA TRP A 194 -5.67 3.80 14.91
C TRP A 194 -6.77 2.85 15.36
N GLY A 195 -7.72 2.52 14.49
CA GLY A 195 -8.82 1.59 14.78
C GLY A 195 -8.35 0.20 15.22
N ALA A 196 -7.15 -0.23 14.80
CA ALA A 196 -6.55 -1.50 15.21
C ALA A 196 -6.11 -1.55 16.69
N LYS A 197 -6.01 -0.41 17.39
CA LYS A 197 -5.64 -0.36 18.82
C LYS A 197 -6.76 -0.76 19.79
N ALA A 198 -8.00 -0.92 19.32
CA ALA A 198 -9.14 -1.23 20.20
C ALA A 198 -9.38 -2.73 20.43
N ILE A 199 -8.59 -3.61 19.81
CA ILE A 199 -8.65 -5.04 20.10
C ILE A 199 -7.37 -5.40 20.86
N PRO A 200 -7.48 -5.77 22.15
CA PRO A 200 -6.36 -6.39 22.83
C PRO A 200 -6.06 -7.72 22.12
N TRP A 201 -4.84 -7.86 21.61
CA TRP A 201 -4.28 -9.12 21.13
C TRP A 201 -3.06 -9.45 21.96
#